data_AF-A0A4Y2A0Y9-F1
#
_entry.id   AF-A0A4Y2A0Y9-F1
#
_cell.length_a   1.000
_cell.length_b   1.000
_cell.length_c   1.000
_cell.angle_alpha   90.00
_cell.angle_beta   90.00
_cell.angle_gamma   90.00
#
_symmetry.space_group_name_H-M   'P 1'
#
loop_
_entity.id
_entity.type
_entity.pdbx_description
1 polymer ?
#
loop_
_entity_poly.entity_id
_entity_poly.type
_entity_poly.pdbx_seq_one_letter_code
_entity_poly.pdbx_strand_id
1 'polypeptide(L)'
;MLRSIIVELCPNNAVFVGLFIGRKRKNTAHKYTKCCHDGKVQLLAFPDAPELLKALLTENSPDGKNYRQRIREYNSALAFASMGAQIEIPRGTEPYCYRSHGQVYHSVFPLYASDQHKESYGQLYIFDSSEATEKRLSNNQNCLQHVFEKLDFMLRENNPFAQSYLQMHRLVQEHPTTSVKMVFLEDKNLDMRRYNAPTLCT
;
A
#
# COMPACT_ATOMS: atom_id res chain seq x y z
N MET A 1 10.19 9.41 -14.83
CA MET A 1 10.91 8.54 -13.88
C MET A 1 9.91 8.18 -12.78
N LEU A 2 9.26 7.03 -12.91
CA LEU A 2 8.15 6.61 -12.04
C LEU A 2 8.65 6.42 -10.61
N ARG A 3 8.22 7.30 -9.71
CA ARG A 3 8.32 7.13 -8.25
C ARG A 3 6.98 6.58 -7.78
N SER A 4 6.74 5.29 -8.05
CA SER A 4 5.51 4.63 -7.63
C SER A 4 5.64 4.23 -6.17
N ILE A 5 5.00 4.98 -5.28
CA ILE A 5 4.52 4.45 -4.00
C ILE A 5 3.21 3.75 -4.35
N ILE A 6 3.19 2.43 -4.30
CA ILE A 6 1.96 1.65 -4.34
C ILE A 6 1.85 1.01 -2.95
N VAL A 7 1.14 1.70 -2.06
CA VAL A 7 0.40 1.04 -0.99
C VAL A 7 -1.05 1.09 -1.48
N GLU A 8 -1.43 0.12 -2.31
CA GLU A 8 -2.83 -0.09 -2.68
C GLU A 8 -3.39 -1.21 -1.82
N LEU A 9 -4.41 -0.85 -1.04
CA LEU A 9 -5.74 -1.45 -1.09
C LEU A 9 -6.70 -0.41 -0.49
N CYS A 10 -7.66 0.07 -1.27
CA CYS A 10 -8.81 0.84 -0.77
C CYS A 10 -10.06 0.11 -1.24
N PRO A 11 -11.06 -0.05 -0.35
CA PRO A 11 -12.16 0.89 -0.48
C PRO A 11 -12.52 1.73 0.74
N ASN A 12 -12.22 1.37 1.99
CA ASN A 12 -12.89 2.04 3.13
C ASN A 12 -12.02 2.47 4.31
N ASN A 13 -10.69 2.48 4.20
CA ASN A 13 -9.80 3.21 5.11
C ASN A 13 -8.37 3.19 4.53
N ALA A 14 -8.03 4.17 3.69
CA ALA A 14 -6.72 4.25 3.08
C ALA A 14 -5.84 5.29 3.78
N VAL A 15 -4.77 4.82 4.41
CA VAL A 15 -3.56 5.63 4.58
C VAL A 15 -2.85 5.67 3.22
N PHE A 16 -3.32 6.56 2.34
CA PHE A 16 -2.58 6.95 1.13
C PHE A 16 -1.36 7.76 1.57
N VAL A 17 -0.17 7.17 1.65
CA VAL A 17 1.08 7.95 1.60
C VAL A 17 1.56 8.01 0.15
N GLY A 18 0.79 8.70 -0.69
CA GLY A 18 1.22 9.08 -2.03
C GLY A 18 1.95 10.42 -1.98
N LEU A 19 3.29 10.43 -1.99
CA LEU A 19 4.04 11.66 -2.19
C LEU A 19 4.01 12.05 -3.68
N PHE A 20 2.98 12.79 -4.10
CA PHE A 20 2.98 13.46 -5.40
C PHE A 20 3.97 14.63 -5.39
N ILE A 21 5.22 14.39 -5.80
CA ILE A 21 6.14 15.50 -6.13
C ILE A 21 5.79 16.02 -7.53
N GLY A 22 4.76 16.86 -7.59
CA GLY A 22 4.46 17.65 -8.77
C GLY A 22 5.56 18.69 -9.01
N ARG A 23 6.23 18.62 -10.15
CA ARG A 23 7.21 19.64 -10.56
C ARG A 23 6.44 20.94 -10.83
N LYS A 24 6.63 21.96 -9.98
CA LYS A 24 6.02 23.30 -10.18
C LYS A 24 6.46 23.87 -11.53
N ARG A 25 5.61 23.82 -12.55
CA ARG A 25 5.74 24.67 -13.74
C ARG A 25 4.88 25.91 -13.51
N LYS A 26 5.54 27.03 -13.23
CA LYS A 26 4.87 28.34 -13.09
C LYS A 26 4.43 28.81 -14.48
N ASN A 27 3.17 29.21 -14.61
CA ASN A 27 2.71 30.03 -15.73
C ASN A 27 2.75 31.50 -15.30
N THR A 28 2.94 32.41 -16.25
CA THR A 28 3.19 33.86 -16.07
C THR A 28 2.08 34.63 -15.33
N ALA A 29 0.93 34.01 -15.05
CA ALA A 29 -0.23 34.64 -14.39
C ALA A 29 -0.49 34.22 -12.93
N HIS A 30 0.39 33.42 -12.29
CA HIS A 30 0.24 32.94 -10.89
C HIS A 30 -1.07 32.20 -10.53
N LYS A 31 -2.03 32.03 -11.44
CA LYS A 31 -3.25 31.21 -11.26
C LYS A 31 -3.16 29.92 -12.07
N TYR A 32 -3.32 28.80 -11.37
CA TYR A 32 -3.41 27.48 -11.97
C TYR A 32 -4.89 27.12 -12.14
N THR A 33 -5.38 27.10 -13.38
CA THR A 33 -6.79 26.85 -13.74
C THR A 33 -7.04 25.42 -14.24
N LYS A 34 -5.99 24.57 -14.34
CA LYS A 34 -6.09 23.28 -15.05
C LYS A 34 -6.45 22.06 -14.21
N CYS A 35 -6.47 22.11 -12.88
CA CYS A 35 -6.98 20.99 -12.09
C CYS A 35 -8.07 21.44 -11.09
N CYS A 36 -8.89 20.49 -10.64
CA CYS A 36 -10.06 20.72 -9.79
C CYS A 36 -11.20 21.55 -10.40
N HIS A 37 -11.34 21.55 -11.74
CA HIS A 37 -12.41 22.25 -12.47
C HIS A 37 -12.51 23.74 -12.07
N ASP A 38 -11.41 24.48 -12.22
CA ASP A 38 -11.29 25.89 -11.81
C ASP A 38 -11.60 26.15 -10.33
N GLY A 39 -11.28 25.19 -9.46
CA GLY A 39 -11.49 25.31 -8.01
C GLY A 39 -12.91 24.99 -7.54
N LYS A 40 -13.79 24.51 -8.43
CA LYS A 40 -15.13 24.01 -8.07
C LYS A 40 -15.08 22.68 -7.31
N VAL A 41 -13.98 21.93 -7.43
CA VAL A 41 -13.73 20.73 -6.63
C VAL A 41 -12.83 21.11 -5.47
N GLN A 42 -13.39 21.18 -4.26
CA GLN A 42 -12.60 21.22 -3.03
C GLN A 42 -12.32 19.79 -2.60
N LEU A 43 -11.08 19.34 -2.74
CA LEU A 43 -10.65 18.08 -2.13
C LEU A 43 -10.44 18.31 -0.64
N LEU A 44 -10.92 17.37 0.18
CA LEU A 44 -10.59 17.35 1.60
C LEU A 44 -9.06 17.28 1.75
N ALA A 45 -8.54 18.00 2.74
CA ALA A 45 -7.14 17.87 3.09
C ALA A 45 -6.88 16.42 3.52
N PHE A 46 -5.92 15.77 2.88
CA PHE A 46 -5.48 14.45 3.32
C PHE A 46 -4.93 14.55 4.74
N PRO A 47 -5.14 13.51 5.58
CA PRO A 47 -4.49 13.45 6.86
C PRO A 47 -2.97 13.51 6.68
N ASP A 48 -2.30 14.11 7.65
CA ASP A 48 -0.85 14.17 7.64
C ASP A 48 -0.24 12.77 7.63
N ALA A 49 0.74 12.55 6.75
CA ALA A 49 1.46 11.28 6.74
C ALA A 49 2.17 11.04 8.09
N PRO A 50 2.24 9.79 8.58
CA PRO A 50 2.98 9.46 9.79
C PRO A 50 4.41 9.98 9.75
N GLU A 51 4.90 10.49 10.89
CA GLU A 51 6.20 11.15 11.00
C GLU A 51 7.35 10.22 10.55
N LEU A 52 7.25 8.93 10.87
CA LEU A 52 8.20 7.92 10.42
C LEU A 52 8.34 7.89 8.89
N LEU A 53 7.23 7.90 8.15
CA LEU A 53 7.26 7.89 6.69
C LEU A 53 7.79 9.21 6.13
N LYS A 54 7.44 10.35 6.75
CA LYS A 54 7.99 11.67 6.39
C LYS A 54 9.52 11.67 6.55
N ALA A 55 10.04 11.17 7.67
CA ALA A 55 11.46 11.06 7.93
C ALA A 55 12.17 10.14 6.92
N LEU A 56 11.65 8.92 6.71
CA LEU A 56 12.23 7.95 5.77
C LEU A 56 12.24 8.45 4.32
N LEU A 57 11.27 9.27 3.92
CA LEU A 57 11.16 9.79 2.55
C LEU A 57 11.93 11.10 2.32
N THR A 58 12.21 11.89 3.35
CA THR A 58 12.77 13.24 3.17
C THR A 58 14.13 13.45 3.82
N GLU A 59 14.42 12.81 4.96
CA GLU A 59 15.65 13.04 5.70
C GLU A 59 16.86 12.35 5.05
N ASN A 60 18.03 12.94 5.22
CA ASN A 60 19.31 12.38 4.74
C ASN A 60 19.97 11.43 5.74
N SER A 61 19.18 10.76 6.59
CA SER A 61 19.64 9.74 7.52
C SER A 61 20.04 8.43 6.79
N PRO A 62 20.89 7.58 7.40
CA PRO A 62 21.19 6.24 6.86
C PRO A 62 19.92 5.41 6.62
N ASP A 63 18.97 5.46 7.56
CA ASP A 63 17.66 4.80 7.48
C ASP A 63 16.89 5.27 6.25
N GLY A 64 16.73 6.59 6.07
CA GLY A 64 16.02 7.17 4.94
C GLY A 64 16.70 6.87 3.60
N LYS A 65 18.04 6.85 3.54
CA LYS A 65 18.78 6.46 2.33
C LYS A 65 18.53 5.00 1.96
N ASN A 66 18.65 4.07 2.92
CA ASN A 66 18.39 2.64 2.68
C ASN A 66 16.94 2.43 2.24
N TYR A 67 15.98 3.02 2.97
CA TYR A 67 14.56 2.92 2.65
C TYR A 67 14.24 3.42 1.24
N ARG A 68 14.73 4.61 0.85
CA ARG A 68 14.48 5.15 -0.49
C ARG A 68 15.14 4.33 -1.61
N GLN A 69 16.33 3.80 -1.35
CA GLN A 69 17.02 2.94 -2.32
C GLN A 69 16.30 1.60 -2.51
N ARG A 70 15.65 1.08 -1.45
CA ARG A 70 15.00 -0.23 -1.41
C ARG A 70 13.48 -0.17 -1.23
N ILE A 71 12.87 0.95 -1.60
CA ILE A 71 11.46 1.22 -1.31
C ILE A 71 10.52 0.14 -1.84
N ARG A 72 10.90 -0.52 -2.94
CA ARG A 72 10.14 -1.64 -3.53
C ARG A 72 10.18 -2.89 -2.67
N GLU A 73 11.34 -3.22 -2.08
CA GLU A 73 11.52 -4.35 -1.17
C GLU A 73 10.72 -4.14 0.12
N TYR A 74 10.79 -2.93 0.69
CA TYR A 74 9.97 -2.57 1.86
C TYR A 74 8.48 -2.65 1.57
N ASN A 75 8.03 -2.03 0.48
CA ASN A 75 6.61 -1.99 0.14
C ASN A 75 6.07 -3.38 -0.21
N SER A 76 6.83 -4.21 -0.92
CA SER A 76 6.39 -5.57 -1.24
C SER A 76 6.30 -6.46 0.00
N ALA A 77 7.25 -6.32 0.94
CA ALA A 77 7.27 -7.09 2.18
C ALA A 77 6.17 -6.68 3.18
N LEU A 78 5.68 -5.44 3.09
CA LEU A 78 4.61 -4.91 3.96
C LEU A 78 3.22 -4.97 3.30
N ALA A 79 3.13 -5.35 2.03
CA ALA A 79 1.87 -5.42 1.29
C ALA A 79 0.90 -6.47 1.89
N PHE A 80 -0.40 -6.17 1.87
CA PHE A 80 -1.44 -7.10 2.34
C PHE A 80 -1.90 -8.09 1.29
N ALA A 81 -1.76 -7.73 0.01
CA ALA A 81 -2.13 -8.56 -1.13
C ALA A 81 -1.05 -8.47 -2.21
N SER A 82 -0.98 -9.50 -3.04
CA SER A 82 -0.23 -9.42 -4.28
C SER A 82 -1.06 -8.74 -5.35
N MET A 83 -0.42 -7.99 -6.22
CA MET A 83 -1.05 -7.41 -7.40
C MET A 83 -0.71 -8.28 -8.61
N GLY A 84 -1.73 -8.71 -9.33
CA GLY A 84 -1.61 -9.38 -10.61
C GLY A 84 -2.16 -8.51 -11.73
N ALA A 85 -1.46 -8.52 -12.85
CA ALA A 85 -1.88 -7.87 -14.08
C ALA A 85 -1.27 -8.63 -15.26
N GLN A 86 -1.92 -8.54 -16.42
CA GLN A 86 -1.29 -8.98 -17.66
C GLN A 86 -0.22 -7.96 -18.05
N ILE A 87 1.05 -8.34 -17.86
CA ILE A 87 2.19 -7.48 -18.15
C ILE A 87 2.63 -7.70 -19.59
N GLU A 88 2.62 -6.63 -20.38
CA GLU A 88 3.20 -6.62 -21.72
C GLU A 88 4.57 -5.93 -21.69
N ILE A 89 5.60 -6.65 -22.11
CA ILE A 89 6.94 -6.08 -22.23
C ILE A 89 6.98 -5.28 -23.55
N PRO A 90 7.30 -3.98 -23.53
CA PRO A 90 7.45 -3.21 -24.75
C PRO A 90 8.52 -3.85 -25.64
N ARG A 91 8.18 -4.10 -26.93
CA ARG A 91 9.15 -4.58 -27.91
C ARG A 91 9.98 -3.40 -28.41
N GLY A 92 11.30 -3.43 -28.27
CA GLY A 92 12.23 -2.43 -28.82
C GLY A 92 13.32 -1.95 -27.85
N THR A 93 14.12 -0.98 -28.29
CA THR A 93 15.24 -0.38 -27.55
C THR A 93 14.82 0.86 -26.73
N GLU A 94 13.52 1.05 -26.51
CA GLU A 94 12.99 2.19 -25.75
C GLU A 94 13.22 2.06 -24.24
N PRO A 95 13.19 3.17 -23.48
CA PRO A 95 13.27 3.13 -22.02
C PRO A 95 12.22 2.20 -21.40
N TYR A 96 12.62 1.43 -20.38
CA TYR A 96 11.75 0.47 -19.72
C TYR A 96 10.43 1.11 -19.25
N CYS A 97 9.32 0.57 -19.74
CA CYS A 97 7.96 0.94 -19.35
C CYS A 97 7.23 -0.30 -18.83
N TYR A 98 6.68 -0.23 -17.62
CA TYR A 98 5.74 -1.23 -17.13
C TYR A 98 4.38 -1.00 -17.79
N ARG A 99 3.96 -1.89 -18.70
CA ARG A 99 2.64 -1.84 -19.34
C ARG A 99 1.77 -2.96 -18.79
N SER A 100 0.74 -2.60 -18.03
CA SER A 100 -0.35 -3.50 -17.68
C SER A 100 -1.48 -3.33 -18.68
N HIS A 101 -1.94 -4.44 -19.26
CA HIS A 101 -3.10 -4.47 -20.15
C HIS A 101 -4.26 -5.20 -19.45
N GLY A 102 -5.49 -4.71 -19.63
CA GLY A 102 -6.68 -5.30 -19.02
C GLY A 102 -6.86 -4.95 -17.52
N GLN A 103 -7.50 -5.85 -16.79
CA GLN A 103 -7.89 -5.65 -15.39
C GLN A 103 -6.75 -5.99 -14.43
N VAL A 104 -6.52 -5.12 -13.43
CA VAL A 104 -5.66 -5.41 -12.29
C VAL A 104 -6.46 -6.19 -11.25
N TYR A 105 -5.91 -7.28 -10.75
CA TYR A 105 -6.52 -8.08 -9.70
C TYR A 105 -5.60 -8.09 -8.47
N HIS A 106 -6.21 -7.99 -7.28
CA HIS A 106 -5.51 -8.17 -6.03
C HIS A 106 -5.78 -9.58 -5.50
N SER A 107 -4.73 -10.37 -5.38
CA SER A 107 -4.82 -11.73 -4.84
C SER A 107 -4.50 -11.69 -3.35
N VAL A 108 -5.54 -11.95 -2.55
CA VAL A 108 -5.47 -12.15 -1.10
C VAL A 108 -5.47 -13.65 -0.82
N PHE A 109 -4.57 -14.10 0.04
CA PHE A 109 -4.43 -15.51 0.40
C PHE A 109 -5.28 -15.87 1.63
N PRO A 110 -5.58 -17.16 1.85
CA PRO A 110 -6.20 -17.64 3.08
C PRO A 110 -5.44 -17.16 4.33
N LEU A 111 -6.12 -17.06 5.47
CA LEU A 111 -5.52 -16.51 6.70
C LEU A 111 -4.28 -17.30 7.16
N TYR A 112 -4.31 -18.61 7.01
CA TYR A 112 -3.18 -19.50 7.29
C TYR A 112 -2.64 -20.04 5.97
N ALA A 113 -1.32 -20.18 5.89
CA ALA A 113 -0.71 -20.83 4.75
C ALA A 113 -0.98 -22.34 4.79
N SER A 114 -1.04 -22.96 3.60
CA SER A 114 -1.01 -24.43 3.49
C SER A 114 0.42 -24.92 3.61
N ASP A 115 0.61 -26.21 3.94
CA ASP A 115 1.93 -26.84 4.11
C ASP A 115 2.89 -26.66 2.92
N GLN A 116 2.38 -26.29 1.74
CA GLN A 116 3.14 -26.11 0.51
C GLN A 116 3.59 -24.66 0.26
N HIS A 117 3.12 -23.69 1.05
CA HIS A 117 3.38 -22.27 0.82
C HIS A 117 3.88 -21.58 2.09
N LYS A 118 4.93 -20.78 1.94
CA LYS A 118 5.44 -19.92 3.01
C LYS A 118 4.46 -18.76 3.25
N GLU A 119 4.33 -18.33 4.49
CA GLU A 119 3.45 -17.20 4.82
C GLU A 119 3.93 -15.92 4.16
N SER A 120 3.00 -15.17 3.59
CA SER A 120 3.32 -13.95 2.84
C SER A 120 2.19 -12.92 2.92
N TYR A 121 2.53 -11.68 2.58
CA TYR A 121 1.61 -10.56 2.53
C TYR A 121 0.81 -10.37 3.84
N GLY A 122 -0.53 -10.27 3.75
CA GLY A 122 -1.42 -10.06 4.88
C GLY A 122 -1.30 -11.13 5.98
N GLN A 123 -0.88 -12.35 5.65
CA GLN A 123 -0.70 -13.42 6.63
C GLN A 123 0.37 -13.06 7.67
N LEU A 124 1.35 -12.21 7.33
CA LEU A 124 2.42 -11.83 8.25
C LEU A 124 1.93 -11.01 9.45
N TYR A 125 0.74 -10.43 9.37
CA TYR A 125 0.16 -9.62 10.45
C TYR A 125 -0.47 -10.45 11.57
N ILE A 126 -0.63 -11.77 11.40
CA ILE A 126 -1.09 -12.65 12.49
C ILE A 126 0.03 -13.02 13.46
N PHE A 127 1.28 -12.96 13.00
CA PHE A 127 2.46 -13.26 13.80
C PHE A 127 2.84 -12.08 14.69
N ASP A 128 3.64 -12.35 15.72
CA ASP A 128 4.27 -11.30 16.51
C ASP A 128 5.20 -10.43 15.66
N SER A 129 5.35 -9.16 16.03
CA SER A 129 6.13 -8.16 15.26
C SER A 129 7.55 -8.64 14.93
N SER A 130 8.21 -9.29 15.88
CA SER A 130 9.59 -9.80 15.71
C SER A 130 9.64 -10.95 14.70
N GLU A 131 8.74 -11.91 14.81
CA GLU A 131 8.66 -13.06 13.89
C GLU A 131 8.26 -12.62 12.48
N ALA A 132 7.28 -11.72 12.36
CA ALA A 132 6.89 -11.13 11.09
C ALA A 132 8.07 -10.40 10.42
N THR A 133 8.90 -9.70 11.21
CA THR A 133 10.09 -9.00 10.71
C THR A 133 11.15 -9.98 10.21
N GLU A 134 11.43 -11.05 10.96
CA GLU A 134 12.37 -12.10 10.55
C GLU A 134 11.92 -12.75 9.23
N LYS A 135 10.63 -13.10 9.13
CA LYS A 135 10.03 -13.64 7.90
C LYS A 135 10.21 -12.66 6.72
N ARG A 136 10.00 -11.36 6.92
CA ARG A 136 10.23 -10.33 5.88
C ARG A 136 11.69 -10.22 5.48
N LEU A 137 12.63 -10.26 6.42
CA LEU A 137 14.07 -10.14 6.15
C LEU A 137 14.63 -11.33 5.38
N SER A 138 14.07 -12.53 5.55
CA SER A 138 14.53 -13.73 4.85
C SER A 138 14.62 -13.56 3.32
N ASN A 139 13.72 -12.74 2.73
CA ASN A 139 13.71 -12.41 1.31
C ASN A 139 14.30 -11.02 0.98
N ASN A 140 14.64 -10.22 1.99
CA ASN A 140 15.02 -8.81 1.86
C ASN A 140 16.29 -8.49 2.68
N GLN A 141 17.35 -9.29 2.50
CA GLN A 141 18.58 -9.26 3.32
C GLN A 141 19.30 -7.91 3.35
N ASN A 142 19.04 -7.04 2.39
CA ASN A 142 19.68 -5.74 2.31
C ASN A 142 18.87 -4.59 2.93
N CYS A 143 17.64 -4.88 3.38
CA CYS A 143 16.82 -3.97 4.15
C CYS A 143 17.27 -3.99 5.62
N LEU A 144 17.12 -2.85 6.29
CA LEU A 144 17.42 -2.70 7.71
C LEU A 144 16.28 -3.26 8.56
N GLN A 145 16.62 -4.16 9.49
CA GLN A 145 15.68 -4.79 10.41
C GLN A 145 14.90 -3.77 11.25
N HIS A 146 15.59 -2.84 11.91
CA HIS A 146 14.96 -1.85 12.77
C HIS A 146 14.01 -0.90 12.01
N VAL A 147 14.20 -0.73 10.70
CA VAL A 147 13.27 0.02 9.86
C VAL A 147 12.00 -0.79 9.61
N PHE A 148 12.10 -2.11 9.41
CA PHE A 148 10.93 -2.99 9.34
C PHE A 148 10.13 -2.98 10.65
N GLU A 149 10.81 -3.07 11.80
CA GLU A 149 10.15 -3.06 13.11
C GLU A 149 9.36 -1.75 13.32
N LYS A 150 9.97 -0.59 13.01
CA LYS A 150 9.30 0.71 13.08
C LYS A 150 8.09 0.78 12.14
N LEU A 151 8.22 0.28 10.90
CA LEU A 151 7.16 0.28 9.90
C LEU A 151 6.02 -0.68 10.27
N ASP A 152 6.34 -1.87 10.78
CA ASP A 152 5.36 -2.87 11.22
C ASP A 152 4.55 -2.35 12.40
N PHE A 153 5.23 -1.78 13.42
CA PHE A 153 4.58 -1.11 14.54
C PHE A 153 3.61 -0.02 14.07
N MET A 154 4.11 0.90 13.22
CA MET A 154 3.29 1.97 12.65
C MET A 154 2.07 1.43 11.89
N LEU A 155 2.21 0.35 11.12
CA LEU A 155 1.11 -0.24 10.37
C LEU A 155 0.10 -0.94 11.29
N ARG A 156 0.54 -1.66 12.31
CA ARG A 156 -0.39 -2.30 13.27
C ARG A 156 -1.21 -1.29 14.06
N GLU A 157 -0.59 -0.16 14.41
CA GLU A 157 -1.27 0.93 15.12
C GLU A 157 -2.29 1.66 14.24
N ASN A 158 -1.91 2.00 13.00
CA ASN A 158 -2.70 2.92 12.17
C ASN A 158 -3.51 2.27 11.04
N ASN A 159 -3.18 1.05 10.63
CA ASN A 159 -3.80 0.41 9.47
C ASN A 159 -4.92 -0.56 9.90
N PRO A 160 -6.19 -0.29 9.54
CA PRO A 160 -7.31 -1.13 9.95
C PRO A 160 -7.28 -2.52 9.33
N PHE A 161 -6.57 -2.73 8.21
CA PHE A 161 -6.38 -4.06 7.66
C PHE A 161 -5.47 -4.90 8.55
N ALA A 162 -4.37 -4.33 9.06
CA ALA A 162 -3.52 -5.01 10.03
C ALA A 162 -4.32 -5.48 11.26
N GLN A 163 -5.17 -4.59 11.78
CA GLN A 163 -6.06 -4.89 12.90
C GLN A 163 -7.08 -5.98 12.54
N SER A 164 -7.66 -5.92 11.34
CA SER A 164 -8.65 -6.89 10.86
C SER A 164 -8.05 -8.29 10.71
N TYR A 165 -6.80 -8.42 10.22
CA TYR A 165 -6.09 -9.70 10.17
C TYR A 165 -5.90 -10.31 11.56
N LEU A 166 -5.47 -9.50 12.53
CA LEU A 166 -5.30 -9.94 13.91
C LEU A 166 -6.64 -10.34 14.56
N GLN A 167 -7.69 -9.57 14.31
CA GLN A 167 -9.03 -9.87 14.82
C GLN A 167 -9.56 -11.20 14.25
N MET A 168 -9.43 -11.42 12.93
CA MET A 168 -9.82 -12.69 12.32
C MET A 168 -9.05 -13.87 12.91
N HIS A 169 -7.75 -13.71 13.14
CA HIS A 169 -6.93 -14.74 13.76
C HIS A 169 -7.46 -15.14 15.15
N ARG A 170 -7.78 -14.16 15.98
CA ARG A 170 -8.37 -14.39 17.31
C ARG A 170 -9.73 -15.10 17.23
N LEU A 171 -10.60 -14.65 16.33
CA LEU A 171 -11.93 -15.27 16.15
C LEU A 171 -11.84 -16.72 15.72
N VAL A 172 -10.89 -17.07 14.84
CA VAL A 172 -10.69 -18.46 14.42
C VAL A 172 -10.12 -19.31 15.56
N GLN A 173 -9.25 -18.75 16.41
CA GLN A 173 -8.74 -19.46 17.59
C GLN A 173 -9.84 -19.72 18.64
N GLU A 174 -10.71 -18.74 18.88
CA GLU A 174 -11.82 -18.85 19.83
C GLU A 174 -12.95 -19.75 19.30
N HIS A 175 -13.18 -19.75 17.99
CA HIS A 175 -14.25 -20.50 17.33
C HIS A 175 -13.77 -21.29 16.10
N PRO A 176 -13.07 -22.42 16.29
CA PRO A 176 -12.40 -23.15 15.20
C PRO A 176 -13.32 -23.68 14.09
N THR A 177 -14.61 -23.87 14.39
CA THR A 177 -15.61 -24.38 13.43
C THR A 177 -16.30 -23.28 12.62
N THR A 178 -16.02 -22.01 12.93
CA THR A 178 -16.69 -20.87 12.28
C THR A 178 -15.93 -20.44 11.03
N SER A 179 -16.64 -20.35 9.90
CA SER A 179 -16.07 -19.76 8.69
C SER A 179 -16.02 -18.24 8.84
N VAL A 180 -14.81 -17.70 9.01
CA VAL A 180 -14.55 -16.26 9.06
C VAL A 180 -14.08 -15.78 7.69
N LYS A 181 -14.63 -14.66 7.21
CA LYS A 181 -14.23 -14.01 5.95
C LYS A 181 -14.05 -12.53 6.17
N MET A 182 -12.93 -11.96 5.71
CA MET A 182 -12.80 -10.51 5.57
C MET A 182 -13.57 -10.09 4.31
N VAL A 183 -14.50 -9.16 4.47
CA VAL A 183 -15.22 -8.57 3.34
C VAL A 183 -14.92 -7.08 3.33
N PHE A 184 -14.34 -6.62 2.23
CA PHE A 184 -14.21 -5.19 1.97
C PHE A 184 -15.57 -4.71 1.47
N LEU A 185 -16.32 -4.03 2.34
CA LEU A 185 -17.55 -3.37 1.93
C LEU A 185 -17.16 -2.19 1.05
N GLU A 186 -17.80 -2.06 -0.11
CA GLU A 186 -17.69 -0.93 -1.02
C GLU A 186 -18.99 -0.13 -0.97
N ASP A 187 -18.92 1.18 -1.13
CA ASP A 187 -20.12 2.02 -1.20
C ASP A 187 -21.00 1.57 -2.37
N LYS A 188 -22.25 1.17 -2.07
CA LYS A 188 -23.22 0.66 -3.04
C LYS A 188 -23.56 1.67 -4.15
N ASN A 189 -23.19 2.94 -3.97
CA ASN A 189 -23.44 4.01 -4.92
C ASN A 189 -22.33 4.17 -5.99
N LEU A 190 -21.24 3.38 -5.92
CA LEU A 190 -20.12 3.45 -6.87
C LEU A 190 -20.29 2.42 -7.99
N ASP A 191 -20.14 2.85 -9.25
CA ASP A 191 -20.19 1.96 -10.43
C ASP A 191 -18.87 1.18 -10.54
N MET A 192 -18.94 -0.14 -10.38
CA MET A 192 -17.78 -1.05 -10.39
C MET A 192 -17.07 -1.15 -11.75
N ARG A 193 -17.67 -0.66 -12.84
CA ARG A 193 -17.14 -0.81 -14.20
C ARG A 193 -16.53 0.48 -14.76
N ARG A 194 -16.49 1.57 -13.99
CA ARG A 194 -15.99 2.87 -14.44
C ARG A 194 -15.10 3.52 -13.38
N TYR A 195 -14.23 4.41 -13.83
CA TYR A 195 -13.59 5.37 -12.95
C TYR A 195 -14.68 6.24 -12.32
N ASN A 196 -15.01 5.97 -11.07
CA ASN A 196 -15.97 6.77 -10.32
C ASN A 196 -15.42 8.19 -10.11
N ALA A 197 -16.30 9.19 -10.17
CA ALA A 197 -15.92 10.55 -9.84
C ALA A 197 -15.47 10.59 -8.37
N PRO A 198 -14.41 11.36 -8.03
CA PRO A 198 -13.94 11.48 -6.65
C PRO A 198 -15.07 12.01 -5.77
N THR A 199 -15.55 11.17 -4.85
CA THR A 199 -16.52 11.53 -3.82
C THR A 199 -15.81 12.04 -2.58
N LEU A 200 -16.41 13.03 -1.92
CA LEU A 200 -15.90 13.56 -0.65
C LEU A 200 -16.17 12.53 0.45
N CYS A 201 -15.14 12.15 1.20
CA CYS A 201 -15.30 11.32 2.39
C CYS A 201 -16.08 12.11 3.45
N THR A 202 -17.27 11.65 3.82
CA THR A 202 -18.04 12.16 4.97
C THR A 202 -17.65 11.46 6.25
#